data_AF-A0A8S0YUN4-F1
#
_entry.id   AF-A0A8S0YUN4-F1
#
_cell.length_a   1.000
_cell.length_b   1.000
_cell.length_c   1.000
_cell.angle_alpha   90.00
_cell.angle_beta   90.00
_cell.angle_gamma   90.00
#
_symmetry.space_group_name_H-M   'P 1'
#
loop_
_entity.id
_entity.type
_entity.pdbx_description
1 polymer ?
#
loop_
_entity_poly.entity_id
_entity_poly.type
_entity_poly.pdbx_seq_one_letter_code
_entity_poly.pdbx_strand_id
1 'polypeptide(L)'
;MVIVECTLKQMDEQSTSASDTKTAEIQNGEHTEQLEARHNGHQKILQRLATVPDIKRDTSGLTTQYIATGIVNLGAFAGGVCVAWSSTALPLITARPMEPSPTRDVIAVANSTPSSLGTPYDKLQLTPYEASWAASLLCLGAVFGAVPSGLISEYFGRKKTLLYLALPLLVSWILVASSPNVYGLYVGRFVGGVALGAFSVSIPPYIEDIAEKQILRAMANFYHVHFSCGILFGYIIGLVESTSWLAVLCASVPIAFFVAFIFLPESPAYLLSQAFGATKLYLNMREMVKPGWTLWNFAVACLVGTIFVYFFVPETKGRTLIEIQNEFEGIHKKKKHRHVVEVESMSEA
;
A
#
# COMPACT_ATOMS: atom_id res chain seq x y z
N MET A 1 27.80 67.13 -56.87
CA MET A 1 27.71 65.69 -56.59
C MET A 1 27.46 65.41 -55.10
N VAL A 2 28.27 65.96 -54.19
CA VAL A 2 28.16 65.74 -52.73
C VAL A 2 26.81 66.18 -52.11
N ILE A 3 26.21 67.28 -52.58
CA ILE A 3 24.93 67.76 -52.02
C ILE A 3 23.78 66.81 -52.37
N VAL A 4 23.76 66.23 -53.57
CA VAL A 4 22.68 65.33 -54.03
C VAL A 4 22.73 63.99 -53.31
N GLU A 5 23.92 63.44 -53.07
CA GLU A 5 24.07 62.21 -52.26
C GLU A 5 23.65 62.42 -50.81
N CYS A 6 23.90 63.60 -50.24
CA CYS A 6 23.51 63.90 -48.86
C CYS A 6 21.97 64.04 -48.73
N THR A 7 21.29 64.63 -49.72
CA THR A 7 19.82 64.73 -49.71
C THR A 7 19.15 63.38 -49.92
N LEU A 8 19.70 62.53 -50.81
CA LEU A 8 19.16 61.17 -51.01
C LEU A 8 19.32 60.31 -49.77
N LYS A 9 20.45 60.43 -49.05
CA LYS A 9 20.68 59.69 -47.79
C LYS A 9 19.73 60.12 -46.67
N GLN A 10 19.41 61.41 -46.56
CA GLN A 10 18.42 61.88 -45.57
C GLN A 10 16.98 61.45 -45.90
N MET A 11 16.63 61.37 -47.18
CA MET A 11 15.32 60.85 -47.60
C MET A 11 15.16 59.35 -47.30
N ASP A 12 16.24 58.57 -47.47
CA ASP A 12 16.23 57.13 -47.22
C ASP A 12 16.14 56.80 -45.72
N GLU A 13 16.87 57.55 -44.88
CA GLU A 13 16.80 57.43 -43.41
C GLU A 13 15.41 57.83 -42.85
N GLN A 14 14.77 58.87 -43.40
CA GLN A 14 13.40 59.22 -43.02
C GLN A 14 12.37 58.17 -43.46
N SER A 15 12.55 57.55 -44.62
CA SER A 15 11.64 56.50 -45.09
C SER A 15 11.73 55.24 -44.24
N THR A 16 12.94 54.88 -43.82
CA THR A 16 13.21 53.69 -43.00
C THR A 16 12.64 53.87 -41.59
N SER A 17 12.88 55.03 -40.95
CA SER A 17 12.35 55.34 -39.62
C SER A 17 10.82 55.36 -39.56
N ALA A 18 10.15 55.85 -40.62
CA ALA A 18 8.69 55.85 -40.71
C ALA A 18 8.10 54.42 -40.89
N SER A 19 8.83 53.54 -41.57
CA SER A 19 8.44 52.13 -41.75
C SER A 19 8.57 51.33 -40.44
N ASP A 20 9.65 51.55 -39.69
CA ASP A 20 9.89 50.88 -38.42
C ASP A 20 8.85 51.27 -37.34
N THR A 21 8.46 52.55 -37.32
CA THR A 21 7.44 53.06 -36.40
C THR A 21 6.07 52.44 -36.69
N LYS A 22 5.68 52.31 -37.97
CA LYS A 22 4.43 51.64 -38.35
C LYS A 22 4.43 50.15 -38.00
N THR A 23 5.58 49.49 -38.14
CA THR A 23 5.70 48.06 -37.83
C THR A 23 5.58 47.80 -36.32
N ALA A 24 6.12 48.70 -35.49
CA ALA A 24 5.99 48.62 -34.03
C ALA A 24 4.55 48.85 -33.54
N GLU A 25 3.79 49.77 -34.16
CA GLU A 25 2.39 50.00 -33.81
C GLU A 25 1.49 48.80 -34.15
N ILE A 26 1.73 48.14 -35.29
CA ILE A 26 0.98 46.95 -35.70
C ILE A 26 1.25 45.78 -34.73
N GLN A 27 2.51 45.54 -34.35
CA GLN A 27 2.86 44.49 -33.39
C GLN A 27 2.26 44.73 -32.00
N ASN A 28 2.21 45.99 -31.55
CA ASN A 28 1.64 46.33 -30.25
C ASN A 28 0.10 46.18 -30.25
N GLY A 29 -0.55 46.48 -31.37
CA GLY A 29 -1.98 46.21 -31.58
C GLY A 29 -2.31 44.72 -31.51
N GLU A 30 -1.57 43.89 -32.26
CA GLU A 30 -1.77 42.42 -32.26
C GLU A 30 -1.52 41.81 -30.87
N HIS A 31 -0.49 42.27 -30.15
CA HIS A 31 -0.20 41.79 -28.80
C HIS A 31 -1.31 42.15 -27.80
N THR A 32 -1.93 43.33 -27.96
CA THR A 32 -3.04 43.77 -27.10
C THR A 32 -4.32 42.97 -27.37
N GLU A 33 -4.65 42.72 -28.64
CA GLU A 33 -5.77 41.85 -29.02
C GLU A 33 -5.59 40.40 -28.53
N GLN A 34 -4.36 39.86 -28.60
CA GLN A 34 -4.08 38.52 -28.07
C GLN A 34 -4.26 38.43 -26.55
N LEU A 35 -3.87 39.46 -25.80
CA LEU A 35 -4.08 39.54 -24.35
C LEU A 35 -5.56 39.61 -23.99
N GLU A 36 -6.34 40.41 -24.70
CA GLU A 36 -7.79 40.51 -24.50
C GLU A 36 -8.53 39.21 -24.85
N ALA A 37 -8.13 38.54 -25.95
CA ALA A 37 -8.67 37.23 -26.32
C ALA A 37 -8.38 36.16 -25.25
N ARG A 38 -7.18 36.18 -24.66
CA ARG A 38 -6.79 35.27 -23.57
C ARG A 38 -7.57 35.56 -22.29
N HIS A 39 -7.78 36.83 -21.94
CA HIS A 39 -8.58 37.24 -20.78
C HIS A 39 -10.04 36.79 -20.92
N ASN A 40 -10.65 37.02 -22.07
CA ASN A 40 -12.01 36.60 -22.38
C ASN A 40 -12.17 35.06 -22.39
N GLY A 41 -11.14 34.34 -22.85
CA GLY A 41 -11.10 32.87 -22.76
C GLY A 41 -11.13 32.37 -21.32
N HIS A 42 -10.31 32.95 -20.43
CA HIS A 42 -10.31 32.61 -19.00
C HIS A 42 -11.65 32.94 -18.32
N GLN A 43 -12.26 34.08 -18.61
CA GLN A 43 -13.57 34.43 -18.04
C GLN A 43 -14.67 33.45 -18.44
N LYS A 44 -14.69 33.01 -19.71
CA LYS A 44 -15.64 31.97 -20.17
C LYS A 44 -15.44 30.63 -19.48
N ILE A 45 -14.19 30.25 -19.18
CA ILE A 45 -13.90 29.01 -18.43
C ILE A 45 -14.39 29.13 -16.99
N LEU A 46 -14.15 30.26 -16.33
CA LEU A 46 -14.61 30.52 -14.96
C LEU A 46 -16.14 30.52 -14.85
N GLN A 47 -16.85 31.09 -15.84
CA GLN A 47 -18.30 31.00 -15.92
C GLN A 47 -18.79 29.56 -16.09
N ARG A 48 -18.12 28.75 -16.93
CA ARG A 48 -18.47 27.33 -17.08
C ARG A 48 -18.25 26.55 -15.79
N LEU A 49 -17.17 26.82 -15.07
CA LEU A 49 -16.89 26.21 -13.76
C LEU A 49 -17.96 26.60 -12.72
N ALA A 50 -18.46 27.83 -12.74
CA ALA A 50 -19.52 28.29 -11.85
C ALA A 50 -20.89 27.65 -12.14
N THR A 51 -21.11 27.15 -13.36
CA THR A 51 -22.36 26.45 -13.75
C THR A 51 -22.34 24.94 -13.47
N VAL A 52 -21.20 24.37 -13.08
CA VAL A 52 -21.15 22.96 -12.68
C VAL A 52 -21.86 22.85 -11.33
N PRO A 53 -23.01 22.13 -11.24
CA PRO A 53 -23.67 21.93 -9.96
C PRO A 53 -22.67 21.28 -9.01
N ASP A 54 -22.58 21.81 -7.80
CA ASP A 54 -21.70 21.29 -6.74
C ASP A 54 -22.13 19.84 -6.48
N ILE A 55 -21.41 18.89 -7.09
CA ILE A 55 -21.68 17.47 -6.96
C ILE A 55 -21.48 17.20 -5.49
N LYS A 56 -22.58 17.04 -4.76
CA LYS A 56 -22.58 16.68 -3.34
C LYS A 56 -21.74 15.42 -3.23
N ARG A 57 -20.48 15.60 -2.84
CA ARG A 57 -19.46 14.56 -2.84
C ARG A 57 -19.98 13.47 -1.92
N ASP A 58 -20.15 12.28 -2.45
CA ASP A 58 -20.72 11.17 -1.70
C ASP A 58 -19.71 10.78 -0.60
N THR A 59 -19.88 11.35 0.60
CA THR A 59 -18.96 11.21 1.73
C THR A 59 -18.76 9.75 2.14
N SER A 60 -19.72 8.89 1.79
CA SER A 60 -19.67 7.44 1.98
C SER A 60 -18.48 6.77 1.27
N GLY A 61 -18.18 7.20 0.04
CA GLY A 61 -17.04 6.70 -0.73
C GLY A 61 -15.70 7.17 -0.18
N LEU A 62 -15.65 8.41 0.33
CA LEU A 62 -14.44 8.99 0.90
C LEU A 62 -14.01 8.27 2.18
N THR A 63 -14.92 8.10 3.14
CA THR A 63 -14.65 7.39 4.40
C THR A 63 -14.16 5.96 4.15
N THR A 64 -14.73 5.28 3.15
CA THR A 64 -14.31 3.93 2.76
C THR A 64 -12.86 3.90 2.24
N GLN A 65 -12.43 4.91 1.46
CA GLN A 65 -11.04 5.03 1.00
C GLN A 65 -10.05 5.27 2.15
N TYR A 66 -10.42 6.10 3.14
CA TYR A 66 -9.62 6.31 4.34
C TYR A 66 -9.47 5.03 5.17
N ILE A 67 -10.55 4.28 5.38
CA ILE A 67 -10.52 3.01 6.11
C ILE A 67 -9.67 1.98 5.36
N ALA A 68 -9.86 1.85 4.05
CA ALA A 68 -9.07 0.95 3.23
C ALA A 68 -7.57 1.30 3.28
N THR A 69 -7.24 2.59 3.17
CA THR A 69 -5.86 3.08 3.31
C THR A 69 -5.28 2.79 4.69
N GLY A 70 -6.06 2.94 5.76
CA GLY A 70 -5.65 2.57 7.12
C GLY A 70 -5.29 1.09 7.24
N ILE A 71 -6.14 0.20 6.70
CA ILE A 71 -5.91 -1.25 6.71
C ILE A 71 -4.64 -1.62 5.93
N VAL A 72 -4.44 -1.04 4.74
CA VAL A 72 -3.22 -1.29 3.95
C VAL A 72 -1.97 -0.86 4.72
N ASN A 73 -2.04 0.28 5.40
CA ASN A 73 -0.93 0.82 6.18
C ASN A 73 -0.67 0.06 7.51
N LEU A 74 -1.50 -0.91 7.90
CA LEU A 74 -1.12 -1.85 8.97
C LEU A 74 0.14 -2.65 8.58
N GLY A 75 0.41 -2.85 7.30
CA GLY A 75 1.68 -3.42 6.82
C GLY A 75 2.87 -2.50 7.11
N ALA A 76 2.70 -1.18 6.91
CA ALA A 76 3.71 -0.17 7.27
C ALA A 76 3.95 -0.13 8.79
N PHE A 77 2.87 -0.21 9.57
CA PHE A 77 2.95 -0.33 11.02
C PHE A 77 3.74 -1.59 11.44
N ALA A 78 3.45 -2.76 10.85
CA ALA A 78 4.20 -3.99 11.09
C ALA A 78 5.68 -3.86 10.75
N GLY A 79 6.00 -3.14 9.66
CA GLY A 79 7.37 -2.79 9.29
C GLY A 79 8.08 -1.95 10.36
N GLY A 80 7.42 -0.93 10.90
CA GLY A 80 7.94 -0.10 11.98
C GLY A 80 8.23 -0.90 13.26
N VAL A 81 7.35 -1.83 13.62
CA VAL A 81 7.55 -2.75 14.76
C VAL A 81 8.78 -3.63 14.56
N CYS A 82 9.01 -4.11 13.33
CA CYS A 82 10.17 -4.94 12.99
C CYS A 82 11.49 -4.19 13.18
N VAL A 83 11.53 -2.90 12.83
CA VAL A 83 12.70 -2.04 13.05
C VAL A 83 12.91 -1.76 14.54
N ALA A 84 11.85 -1.42 15.27
CA ALA A 84 11.95 -1.08 16.69
C ALA A 84 12.38 -2.26 17.57
N TRP A 85 12.07 -3.49 17.18
CA TRP A 85 12.51 -4.70 17.90
C TRP A 85 14.03 -4.74 18.08
N SER A 86 14.82 -4.33 17.07
CA SER A 86 16.28 -4.37 17.18
C SER A 86 16.77 -3.46 18.31
N SER A 87 16.16 -2.30 18.47
CA SER A 87 16.52 -1.34 19.52
C SER A 87 16.11 -1.79 20.93
N THR A 88 15.01 -2.54 21.07
CA THR A 88 14.49 -2.94 22.39
C THR A 88 14.96 -4.32 22.82
N ALA A 89 15.03 -5.27 21.89
CA ALA A 89 15.38 -6.65 22.17
C ALA A 89 16.88 -6.88 22.23
N LEU A 90 17.68 -6.30 21.32
CA LEU A 90 19.14 -6.56 21.26
C LEU A 90 19.84 -6.22 22.59
N PRO A 91 19.55 -5.10 23.27
CA PRO A 91 20.17 -4.80 24.57
C PRO A 91 19.83 -5.82 25.67
N LEU A 92 18.68 -6.50 25.58
CA LEU A 92 18.26 -7.51 26.56
C LEU A 92 18.94 -8.87 26.34
N ILE A 93 19.37 -9.16 25.12
CA ILE A 93 19.99 -10.45 24.73
C ILE A 93 21.49 -10.34 24.46
N THR A 94 22.05 -9.12 24.41
CA THR A 94 23.50 -8.92 24.28
C THR A 94 24.14 -8.91 25.66
N ALA A 95 25.16 -9.75 25.87
CA ALA A 95 25.93 -9.73 27.11
C ALA A 95 26.70 -8.40 27.22
N ARG A 96 26.56 -7.68 28.35
CA ARG A 96 27.40 -6.51 28.61
C ARG A 96 28.83 -6.98 28.86
N PRO A 97 29.85 -6.35 28.26
CA PRO A 97 31.23 -6.59 28.67
C PRO A 97 31.35 -6.28 30.17
N MET A 98 31.94 -7.19 30.96
CA MET A 98 32.42 -6.85 32.30
C MET A 98 33.46 -5.75 32.12
N GLU A 99 33.10 -4.51 32.48
CA GLU A 99 34.11 -3.49 32.74
C GLU A 99 34.94 -3.96 33.94
N PRO A 100 36.28 -4.02 33.87
CA PRO A 100 37.08 -4.25 35.05
C PRO A 100 36.98 -2.99 35.93
N SER A 101 35.98 -2.95 36.81
CA SER A 101 35.86 -1.90 37.82
C SER A 101 37.07 -2.02 38.77
N PRO A 102 37.77 -0.91 39.10
CA PRO A 102 38.83 -0.99 40.07
C PRO A 102 38.20 -1.20 41.46
N THR A 103 38.39 -2.40 42.00
CA THR A 103 38.40 -2.70 43.45
C THR A 103 37.08 -2.74 44.23
N ARG A 104 35.90 -2.48 43.64
CA ARG A 104 34.63 -2.53 44.41
C ARG A 104 33.90 -3.87 44.39
N ASP A 105 34.20 -4.77 43.45
CA ASP A 105 33.41 -6.00 43.29
C ASP A 105 33.96 -7.24 44.00
N VAL A 106 35.20 -7.21 44.53
CA VAL A 106 35.81 -8.39 45.18
C VAL A 106 35.07 -8.78 46.48
N ILE A 107 34.51 -7.82 47.21
CA ILE A 107 33.75 -8.09 48.45
C ILE A 107 32.31 -8.55 48.14
N ALA A 108 31.72 -8.09 47.04
CA ALA A 108 30.39 -8.53 46.61
C ALA A 108 30.42 -9.96 46.03
N VAL A 109 31.55 -10.39 45.46
CA VAL A 109 31.76 -11.76 44.96
C VAL A 109 31.95 -12.77 46.09
N ALA A 110 32.47 -12.36 47.26
CA ALA A 110 32.70 -13.28 48.38
C ALA A 110 31.42 -13.66 49.17
N ASN A 111 30.38 -12.80 49.13
CA ASN A 111 29.11 -13.04 49.83
C ASN A 111 27.94 -13.38 48.88
N SER A 112 28.14 -13.33 47.57
CA SER A 112 27.22 -13.98 46.65
C SER A 112 27.58 -15.45 46.59
N THR A 113 26.85 -16.26 47.37
CA THR A 113 26.68 -17.69 47.08
C THR A 113 26.58 -17.86 45.57
N PRO A 114 27.28 -18.83 44.95
CA PRO A 114 27.07 -19.10 43.54
C PRO A 114 25.64 -19.59 43.44
N SER A 115 24.73 -18.70 43.05
CA SER A 115 23.41 -19.03 42.55
C SER A 115 23.60 -19.69 41.18
N SER A 116 24.28 -20.84 41.22
CA SER A 116 24.10 -22.02 40.39
C SER A 116 22.68 -22.57 40.61
N LEU A 117 21.68 -21.71 40.40
CA LEU A 117 20.35 -22.16 40.07
C LEU A 117 20.15 -21.80 38.60
N GLY A 118 20.71 -22.66 37.75
CA GLY A 118 20.27 -22.74 36.37
C GLY A 118 18.76 -22.89 36.38
N THR A 119 18.05 -21.86 35.93
CA THR A 119 16.73 -22.07 35.36
C THR A 119 16.97 -22.55 33.92
N PRO A 120 16.38 -23.68 33.51
CA PRO A 120 16.65 -24.36 32.24
C PRO A 120 15.93 -23.68 31.06
N TYR A 121 16.10 -22.37 30.92
CA TYR A 121 15.61 -21.59 29.79
C TYR A 121 16.75 -20.68 29.31
N ASP A 122 17.67 -21.28 28.55
CA ASP A 122 18.79 -20.63 27.89
C ASP A 122 18.33 -19.41 27.08
N LYS A 123 18.43 -18.22 27.67
CA LYS A 123 18.37 -16.97 26.92
C LYS A 123 19.63 -16.91 26.06
N LEU A 124 19.45 -16.97 24.74
CA LEU A 124 20.48 -16.73 23.73
C LEU A 124 21.28 -15.45 24.09
N GLN A 125 22.53 -15.60 24.54
CA GLN A 125 23.42 -14.46 24.85
C GLN A 125 24.29 -14.16 23.64
N LEU A 126 24.11 -12.98 23.04
CA LEU A 126 24.88 -12.53 21.89
C LEU A 126 26.10 -11.70 22.31
N THR A 127 27.18 -11.83 21.54
CA THR A 127 28.26 -10.85 21.55
C THR A 127 27.82 -9.54 20.88
N PRO A 128 28.44 -8.38 21.21
CA PRO A 128 28.12 -7.10 20.56
C PRO A 128 28.26 -7.12 19.03
N TYR A 129 29.23 -7.90 18.53
CA TYR A 129 29.44 -8.11 17.10
C TYR A 129 28.26 -8.87 16.47
N GLU A 130 27.80 -9.93 17.14
CA GLU A 130 26.68 -10.72 16.64
C GLU A 130 25.36 -9.93 16.65
N ALA A 131 25.15 -9.08 17.67
CA ALA A 131 23.99 -8.20 17.75
C ALA A 131 23.96 -7.17 16.61
N SER A 132 25.13 -6.65 16.24
CA SER A 132 25.26 -5.70 15.13
C SER A 132 24.89 -6.35 13.78
N TRP A 133 25.34 -7.59 13.54
CA TRP A 133 24.93 -8.36 12.37
C TRP A 133 23.42 -8.60 12.32
N ALA A 134 22.79 -8.93 13.47
CA ALA A 134 21.34 -9.12 13.53
C ALA A 134 20.57 -7.85 13.10
N ALA A 135 21.03 -6.66 13.49
CA ALA A 135 20.43 -5.40 13.08
C ALA A 135 20.68 -5.09 11.59
N SER A 136 21.90 -5.26 11.11
CA SER A 136 22.27 -4.96 9.72
C SER A 136 21.60 -5.88 8.70
N LEU A 137 21.37 -7.16 9.04
CA LEU A 137 20.73 -8.14 8.16
C LEU A 137 19.28 -7.76 7.84
N LEU A 138 18.58 -7.06 8.74
CA LEU A 138 17.24 -6.53 8.47
C LEU A 138 17.29 -5.50 7.32
N CYS A 139 18.21 -4.54 7.39
CA CYS A 139 18.39 -3.52 6.35
C CYS A 139 18.85 -4.14 5.03
N LEU A 140 19.76 -5.12 5.10
CA LEU A 140 20.22 -5.83 3.91
C LEU A 140 19.07 -6.57 3.23
N GLY A 141 18.26 -7.30 3.99
CA GLY A 141 17.05 -7.95 3.49
C GLY A 141 16.10 -6.95 2.81
N ALA A 142 15.92 -5.75 3.38
CA ALA A 142 15.05 -4.73 2.80
C ALA A 142 15.49 -4.27 1.39
N VAL A 143 16.80 -4.17 1.14
CA VAL A 143 17.32 -3.88 -0.21
C VAL A 143 16.90 -4.98 -1.19
N PHE A 144 17.09 -6.24 -0.81
CA PHE A 144 16.72 -7.39 -1.66
C PHE A 144 15.21 -7.57 -1.82
N GLY A 145 14.41 -7.14 -0.84
CA GLY A 145 12.95 -7.17 -0.91
C GLY A 145 12.37 -6.07 -1.79
N ALA A 146 12.92 -4.86 -1.72
CA ALA A 146 12.41 -3.69 -2.42
C ALA A 146 12.53 -3.82 -3.95
N VAL A 147 13.69 -4.27 -4.44
CA VAL A 147 13.99 -4.33 -5.89
C VAL A 147 13.01 -5.21 -6.69
N PRO A 148 12.77 -6.49 -6.34
CA PRO A 148 11.85 -7.35 -7.08
C PRO A 148 10.37 -7.10 -6.76
N SER A 149 10.05 -6.53 -5.60
CA SER A 149 8.67 -6.35 -5.13
C SER A 149 7.79 -5.58 -6.11
N GLY A 150 8.30 -4.51 -6.71
CA GLY A 150 7.54 -3.70 -7.66
C GLY A 150 7.08 -4.52 -8.88
N LEU A 151 7.99 -5.29 -9.48
CA LEU A 151 7.69 -6.14 -10.64
C LEU A 151 6.70 -7.27 -10.31
N ILE A 152 6.87 -7.88 -9.14
CA ILE A 152 5.98 -8.95 -8.66
C ILE A 152 4.56 -8.39 -8.45
N SER A 153 4.45 -7.18 -7.90
CA SER A 153 3.18 -6.50 -7.65
C SER A 153 2.40 -6.19 -8.91
N GLU A 154 3.10 -5.86 -10.01
CA GLU A 154 2.50 -5.65 -11.32
C GLU A 154 2.04 -6.97 -11.97
N TYR A 155 2.81 -8.05 -11.82
CA TYR A 155 2.51 -9.34 -12.48
C TYR A 155 1.43 -10.17 -11.75
N PHE A 156 1.56 -10.37 -10.44
CA PHE A 156 0.62 -11.19 -9.65
C PHE A 156 -0.62 -10.43 -9.19
N GLY A 157 -0.61 -9.10 -9.34
CA GLY A 157 -1.63 -8.21 -8.80
C GLY A 157 -1.29 -7.72 -7.40
N ARG A 158 -1.64 -6.46 -7.16
CA ARG A 158 -1.18 -5.70 -5.99
C ARG A 158 -1.76 -6.21 -4.67
N LYS A 159 -3.05 -6.59 -4.65
CA LYS A 159 -3.70 -7.20 -3.46
C LYS A 159 -3.01 -8.51 -3.08
N LYS A 160 -2.85 -9.43 -4.03
CA LYS A 160 -2.27 -10.76 -3.78
C LYS A 160 -0.82 -10.64 -3.33
N THR A 161 -0.05 -9.75 -3.96
CA THR A 161 1.34 -9.49 -3.56
C THR A 161 1.44 -9.00 -2.12
N LEU A 162 0.63 -8.01 -1.72
CA LEU A 162 0.59 -7.52 -0.33
C LEU A 162 0.16 -8.60 0.66
N LEU A 163 -0.79 -9.46 0.30
CA LEU A 163 -1.22 -10.59 1.14
C LEU A 163 -0.11 -11.64 1.29
N TYR A 164 0.58 -11.99 0.21
CA TYR A 164 1.68 -12.95 0.25
C TYR A 164 2.91 -12.40 0.99
N LEU A 165 3.13 -11.08 1.01
CA LEU A 165 4.19 -10.45 1.79
C LEU A 165 3.97 -10.51 3.31
N ALA A 166 2.74 -10.75 3.77
CA ALA A 166 2.49 -11.03 5.18
C ALA A 166 3.12 -12.35 5.65
N LEU A 167 3.21 -13.35 4.76
CA LEU A 167 3.75 -14.68 5.08
C LEU A 167 5.24 -14.66 5.46
N PRO A 168 6.18 -14.08 4.68
CA PRO A 168 7.57 -13.99 5.09
C PRO A 168 7.74 -13.15 6.36
N LEU A 169 6.90 -12.14 6.57
CA LEU A 169 6.92 -11.37 7.82
C LEU A 169 6.52 -12.23 9.04
N LEU A 170 5.50 -13.07 8.91
CA LEU A 170 5.10 -14.04 9.95
C LEU A 170 6.20 -15.07 10.21
N VAL A 171 6.78 -15.64 9.14
CA VAL A 171 7.89 -16.60 9.23
C VAL A 171 9.09 -16.00 9.96
N SER A 172 9.42 -14.73 9.67
CA SER A 172 10.45 -13.99 10.37
C SER A 172 10.20 -13.93 11.87
N TRP A 173 8.99 -13.57 12.31
CA TRP A 173 8.67 -13.50 13.74
C TRP A 173 8.66 -14.86 14.42
N ILE A 174 8.21 -15.91 13.72
CA ILE A 174 8.28 -17.29 14.23
C ILE A 174 9.74 -17.71 14.42
N LEU A 175 10.61 -17.45 13.45
CA LEU A 175 12.04 -17.75 13.55
C LEU A 175 12.68 -16.98 14.71
N VAL A 176 12.33 -15.72 14.90
CA VAL A 176 12.85 -14.87 15.98
C VAL A 176 12.35 -15.33 17.35
N ALA A 177 11.10 -15.77 17.44
CA ALA A 177 10.52 -16.28 18.69
C ALA A 177 11.08 -17.66 19.07
N SER A 178 11.40 -18.50 18.07
CA SER A 178 11.79 -19.90 18.27
C SER A 178 13.28 -20.16 18.16
N SER A 179 14.12 -19.19 17.77
CA SER A 179 15.54 -19.43 17.50
C SER A 179 16.34 -19.71 18.78
N PRO A 180 16.89 -20.93 18.96
CA PRO A 180 17.81 -21.22 20.05
C PRO A 180 19.25 -20.81 19.74
N ASN A 181 19.53 -20.46 18.47
CA ASN A 181 20.87 -20.15 17.94
C ASN A 181 20.88 -18.79 17.23
N VAL A 182 22.04 -18.11 17.24
CA VAL A 182 22.24 -16.80 16.58
C VAL A 182 21.92 -16.83 15.08
N TYR A 183 22.21 -17.94 14.41
CA TYR A 183 21.92 -18.11 12.98
C TYR A 183 20.41 -18.11 12.67
N GLY A 184 19.58 -18.64 13.56
CA GLY A 184 18.12 -18.60 13.41
C GLY A 184 17.59 -17.17 13.48
N LEU A 185 18.16 -16.37 14.38
CA LEU A 185 17.87 -14.94 14.49
C LEU A 185 18.29 -14.19 13.21
N TYR A 186 19.47 -14.49 12.66
CA TYR A 186 19.96 -13.89 11.42
C TYR A 186 19.05 -14.15 10.22
N VAL A 187 18.64 -15.41 10.03
CA VAL A 187 17.72 -15.78 8.95
C VAL A 187 16.37 -15.09 9.16
N GLY A 188 15.84 -15.09 10.39
CA GLY A 188 14.60 -14.40 10.72
C GLY A 188 14.66 -12.90 10.40
N ARG A 189 15.73 -12.22 10.81
CA ARG A 189 15.94 -10.78 10.53
C ARG A 189 16.07 -10.49 9.04
N PHE A 190 16.81 -11.31 8.30
CA PHE A 190 16.93 -11.15 6.85
C PHE A 190 15.58 -11.31 6.14
N VAL A 191 14.82 -12.36 6.47
CA VAL A 191 13.49 -12.62 5.89
C VAL A 191 12.50 -11.51 6.25
N GLY A 192 12.53 -11.02 7.50
CA GLY A 192 11.73 -9.87 7.94
C GLY A 192 12.10 -8.59 7.19
N GLY A 193 13.39 -8.43 6.89
CA GLY A 193 13.93 -7.35 6.06
C GLY A 193 13.37 -7.40 4.64
N VAL A 194 13.39 -8.58 4.01
CA VAL A 194 12.83 -8.78 2.67
C VAL A 194 11.35 -8.39 2.63
N ALA A 195 10.56 -8.81 3.62
CA ALA A 195 9.15 -8.42 3.71
C ALA A 195 8.98 -6.91 3.91
N LEU A 196 9.76 -6.31 4.82
CA LEU A 196 9.75 -4.87 5.10
C LEU A 196 10.05 -4.03 3.84
N GLY A 197 11.12 -4.36 3.12
CA GLY A 197 11.49 -3.66 1.89
C GLY A 197 10.47 -3.85 0.78
N ALA A 198 9.85 -5.04 0.71
CA ALA A 198 8.80 -5.27 -0.27
C ALA A 198 7.52 -4.49 0.04
N PHE A 199 7.14 -4.34 1.30
CA PHE A 199 5.99 -3.52 1.72
C PHE A 199 6.16 -2.04 1.35
N SER A 200 7.36 -1.47 1.54
CA SER A 200 7.60 -0.05 1.25
C SER A 200 7.41 0.31 -0.23
N VAL A 201 7.67 -0.64 -1.13
CA VAL A 201 7.49 -0.47 -2.58
C VAL A 201 6.07 -0.84 -3.04
N SER A 202 5.43 -1.82 -2.39
CA SER A 202 4.12 -2.32 -2.82
C SER A 202 2.91 -1.56 -2.27
N ILE A 203 3.03 -0.94 -1.08
CA ILE A 203 1.90 -0.22 -0.44
C ILE A 203 1.51 1.06 -1.20
N PRO A 204 2.42 1.99 -1.53
CA PRO A 204 2.04 3.26 -2.16
C PRO A 204 1.29 3.09 -3.49
N PRO A 205 1.73 2.21 -4.42
CA PRO A 205 0.99 1.98 -5.66
C PRO A 205 -0.42 1.39 -5.41
N TYR A 206 -0.59 0.51 -4.41
CA TYR A 206 -1.92 0.00 -4.08
C TYR A 206 -2.84 1.12 -3.58
N ILE A 207 -2.33 2.04 -2.76
CA ILE A 207 -3.08 3.23 -2.30
C ILE A 207 -3.42 4.14 -3.50
N GLU A 208 -2.51 4.31 -4.45
CA GLU A 208 -2.72 5.07 -5.69
C GLU A 208 -3.88 4.54 -6.54
N ASP A 209 -4.08 3.23 -6.56
CA ASP A 209 -5.14 2.63 -7.36
C ASP A 209 -6.54 2.76 -6.71
N ILE A 210 -6.60 2.81 -5.38
CA ILE A 210 -7.87 2.86 -4.63
C ILE A 210 -8.30 4.29 -4.30
N ALA A 211 -7.36 5.24 -4.22
CA ALA A 211 -7.62 6.60 -3.76
C ALA A 211 -7.94 7.55 -4.92
N GLU A 212 -8.88 8.46 -4.68
CA GLU A 212 -9.16 9.56 -5.61
C GLU A 212 -7.95 10.52 -5.70
N LYS A 213 -7.62 11.00 -6.91
CA LYS A 213 -6.44 11.84 -7.18
C LYS A 213 -6.32 13.07 -6.27
N GLN A 214 -7.45 13.62 -5.79
CA GLN A 214 -7.45 14.79 -4.91
C GLN A 214 -6.93 14.49 -3.50
N ILE A 215 -7.19 13.30 -2.95
CA ILE A 215 -6.78 12.92 -1.58
C ILE A 215 -5.55 12.01 -1.55
N LEU A 216 -5.11 11.52 -2.71
CA LEU A 216 -3.99 10.61 -2.85
C LEU A 216 -2.73 11.08 -2.10
N ARG A 217 -2.41 12.38 -2.18
CA ARG A 217 -1.23 12.94 -1.50
C ARG A 217 -1.31 12.81 0.02
N ALA A 218 -2.50 12.96 0.60
CA ALA A 218 -2.71 12.75 2.02
C ALA A 218 -2.64 11.26 2.39
N MET A 219 -3.20 10.39 1.54
CA MET A 219 -3.19 8.93 1.74
C MET A 219 -1.79 8.33 1.64
N ALA A 220 -0.93 8.87 0.77
CA ALA A 220 0.47 8.46 0.68
C ALA A 220 1.23 8.77 1.98
N ASN A 221 0.98 9.92 2.61
CA ASN A 221 1.62 10.28 3.88
C ASN A 221 1.20 9.37 5.05
N PHE A 222 0.05 8.69 4.96
CA PHE A 222 -0.38 7.76 6.01
C PHE A 222 0.60 6.60 6.19
N TYR A 223 1.34 6.22 5.14
CA TYR A 223 2.39 5.22 5.22
C TYR A 223 3.47 5.62 6.25
N HIS A 224 4.00 6.84 6.15
CA HIS A 224 5.02 7.33 7.09
C HIS A 224 4.48 7.48 8.52
N VAL A 225 3.22 7.93 8.66
CA VAL A 225 2.58 8.05 9.98
C VAL A 225 2.43 6.68 10.64
N HIS A 226 1.88 5.69 9.94
CA HIS A 226 1.70 4.34 10.49
C HIS A 226 3.03 3.64 10.76
N PHE A 227 4.02 3.82 9.89
CA PHE A 227 5.38 3.33 10.13
C PHE A 227 5.96 3.89 11.43
N SER A 228 5.81 5.20 11.66
CA SER A 228 6.26 5.86 12.89
C SER A 228 5.48 5.38 14.12
N CYS A 229 4.16 5.19 14.01
CA CYS A 229 3.35 4.59 15.07
C CYS A 229 3.79 3.17 15.41
N GLY A 230 4.20 2.37 14.42
CA GLY A 230 4.75 1.04 14.62
C GLY A 230 6.06 1.06 15.41
N ILE A 231 6.95 2.02 15.12
CA ILE A 231 8.18 2.20 15.88
C ILE A 231 7.88 2.53 17.34
N LEU A 232 6.96 3.49 17.57
CA LEU A 232 6.53 3.88 18.92
C LEU A 232 5.93 2.69 19.69
N PHE A 233 5.09 1.89 19.04
CA PHE A 233 4.52 0.68 19.61
C PHE A 233 5.61 -0.34 19.99
N GLY A 234 6.62 -0.52 19.14
CA GLY A 234 7.76 -1.38 19.45
C GLY A 234 8.55 -0.93 20.68
N TYR A 235 8.72 0.38 20.89
CA TYR A 235 9.33 0.92 22.11
C TYR A 235 8.49 0.69 23.37
N ILE A 236 7.17 0.85 23.27
CA ILE A 236 6.25 0.61 24.39
C ILE A 236 6.27 -0.87 24.79
N ILE A 237 6.20 -1.80 23.82
CA ILE A 237 6.29 -3.24 24.13
C ILE A 237 7.69 -3.60 24.63
N GLY A 238 8.72 -2.88 24.19
CA GLY A 238 10.09 -3.05 24.69
C GLY A 238 10.25 -2.86 26.21
N LEU A 239 9.27 -2.28 26.90
CA LEU A 239 9.21 -2.23 28.36
C LEU A 239 8.95 -3.60 28.99
N VAL A 240 8.48 -4.58 28.22
CA VAL A 240 8.31 -5.96 28.66
C VAL A 240 9.68 -6.64 28.74
N GLU A 241 10.09 -7.01 29.94
CA GLU A 241 11.42 -7.62 30.20
C GLU A 241 11.57 -9.06 29.66
N SER A 242 10.48 -9.65 29.15
CA SER A 242 10.45 -11.00 28.59
C SER A 242 10.54 -11.00 27.07
N THR A 243 11.64 -11.56 26.55
CA THR A 243 11.92 -11.70 25.11
C THR A 243 10.87 -12.51 24.35
N SER A 244 10.32 -13.57 24.97
CA SER A 244 9.31 -14.42 24.33
C SER A 244 7.98 -13.67 24.15
N TRP A 245 7.54 -12.93 25.16
CA TRP A 245 6.33 -12.11 25.06
C TRP A 245 6.49 -10.95 24.08
N LEU A 246 7.68 -10.34 24.03
CA LEU A 246 8.02 -9.32 23.03
C LEU A 246 7.85 -9.87 21.60
N ALA A 247 8.36 -11.07 21.31
CA ALA A 247 8.23 -11.68 20.00
C ALA A 247 6.77 -12.05 19.63
N VAL A 248 5.98 -12.57 20.59
CA VAL A 248 4.57 -12.89 20.39
C VAL A 248 3.74 -11.64 20.09
N LEU A 249 3.97 -10.55 20.84
CA LEU A 249 3.29 -9.27 20.63
C LEU A 249 3.64 -8.67 19.26
N CYS A 250 4.91 -8.76 18.85
CA CYS A 250 5.32 -8.34 17.50
C CYS A 250 4.72 -9.22 16.39
N ALA A 251 4.55 -10.53 16.62
CA ALA A 251 3.93 -11.46 15.68
C ALA A 251 2.41 -11.23 15.51
N SER A 252 1.74 -10.69 16.53
CA SER A 252 0.30 -10.42 16.48
C SER A 252 -0.08 -9.37 15.41
N VAL A 253 0.83 -8.43 15.14
CA VAL A 253 0.63 -7.32 14.21
C VAL A 253 0.49 -7.78 12.74
N PRO A 254 1.39 -8.59 12.18
CA PRO A 254 1.22 -9.13 10.83
C PRO A 254 0.02 -10.10 10.71
N ILE A 255 -0.40 -10.76 11.79
CA ILE A 255 -1.65 -11.55 11.79
C ILE A 255 -2.85 -10.61 11.64
N ALA A 256 -2.90 -9.53 12.42
CA ALA A 256 -3.95 -8.52 12.31
C ALA A 256 -3.99 -7.89 10.90
N PHE A 257 -2.83 -7.59 10.32
CA PHE A 257 -2.72 -7.15 8.93
C PHE A 257 -3.31 -8.18 7.97
N PHE A 258 -2.89 -9.45 8.05
CA PHE A 258 -3.37 -10.51 7.16
C PHE A 258 -4.90 -10.66 7.22
N VAL A 259 -5.47 -10.69 8.42
CA VAL A 259 -6.93 -10.81 8.60
C VAL A 259 -7.67 -9.59 8.05
N ALA A 260 -7.20 -8.38 8.37
CA ALA A 260 -7.84 -7.15 7.91
C ALA A 260 -7.76 -7.00 6.38
N PHE A 261 -6.64 -7.42 5.77
CA PHE A 261 -6.38 -7.25 4.35
C PHE A 261 -7.22 -8.18 3.45
N ILE A 262 -7.70 -9.32 3.98
CA ILE A 262 -8.59 -10.24 3.25
C ILE A 262 -9.87 -9.51 2.79
N PHE A 263 -10.41 -8.64 3.64
CA PHE A 263 -11.66 -7.92 3.41
C PHE A 263 -11.55 -6.74 2.43
N LEU A 264 -10.34 -6.35 2.01
CA LEU A 264 -10.18 -5.28 1.03
C LEU A 264 -10.52 -5.74 -0.40
N PRO A 265 -11.20 -4.92 -1.22
CA PRO A 265 -11.43 -5.24 -2.63
C PRO A 265 -10.12 -5.27 -3.45
N GLU A 266 -10.13 -5.95 -4.60
CA GLU A 266 -9.00 -5.89 -5.53
C GLU A 266 -8.85 -4.50 -6.15
N SER A 267 -7.62 -4.12 -6.52
CA SER A 267 -7.34 -2.83 -7.15
C SER A 267 -8.02 -2.76 -8.53
N PRO A 268 -8.77 -1.68 -8.83
CA PRO A 268 -9.47 -1.53 -10.11
C PRO A 268 -8.50 -1.42 -11.29
N ALA A 269 -7.29 -0.90 -11.08
CA ALA A 269 -6.25 -0.81 -12.12
C ALA A 269 -5.75 -2.19 -12.57
N TYR A 270 -5.67 -3.16 -11.65
CA TYR A 270 -5.31 -4.54 -11.98
C TYR A 270 -6.41 -5.24 -12.79
N LEU A 271 -7.68 -4.99 -12.48
CA LEU A 271 -8.79 -5.56 -13.25
C LEU A 271 -8.79 -5.05 -14.71
N LEU A 272 -8.43 -3.77 -14.91
CA LEU A 272 -8.29 -3.18 -16.23
C LEU A 272 -7.07 -3.72 -16.98
N SER A 273 -5.93 -3.91 -16.32
CA SER A 273 -4.74 -4.50 -16.97
C SER A 273 -4.96 -5.97 -17.35
N GLN A 274 -5.68 -6.73 -16.52
CA GLN A 274 -6.07 -8.10 -16.84
C GLN A 274 -7.04 -8.15 -18.03
N ALA A 275 -8.02 -7.25 -18.10
CA ALA A 275 -8.91 -7.14 -19.25
C ALA A 275 -8.14 -6.79 -20.53
N PHE A 276 -7.16 -5.88 -20.43
CA PHE A 276 -6.32 -5.50 -21.57
C PHE A 276 -5.37 -6.63 -22.00
N GLY A 277 -4.79 -7.35 -21.05
CA GLY A 277 -3.96 -8.53 -21.28
C GLY A 277 -4.73 -9.69 -21.91
N ALA A 278 -5.94 -9.97 -21.44
CA ALA A 278 -6.86 -10.93 -22.05
C ALA A 278 -7.25 -10.51 -23.47
N THR A 279 -7.48 -9.21 -23.69
CA THR A 279 -7.76 -8.66 -25.03
C THR A 279 -6.55 -8.81 -25.96
N LYS A 280 -5.33 -8.55 -25.48
CA LYS A 280 -4.09 -8.73 -26.26
C LYS A 280 -3.78 -10.20 -26.54
N LEU A 281 -4.01 -11.08 -25.57
CA LEU A 281 -3.89 -12.52 -25.74
C LEU A 281 -4.90 -13.04 -26.77
N TYR A 282 -6.15 -12.55 -26.73
CA TYR A 282 -7.16 -12.84 -27.73
C TYR A 282 -6.74 -12.39 -29.13
N LEU A 283 -6.14 -11.20 -29.26
CA LEU A 283 -5.60 -10.71 -30.53
C LEU A 283 -4.44 -11.59 -31.03
N ASN A 284 -3.49 -11.96 -30.17
CA ASN A 284 -2.39 -12.86 -30.54
C ASN A 284 -2.89 -14.27 -30.93
N MET A 285 -3.90 -14.79 -30.23
CA MET A 285 -4.52 -16.07 -30.58
C MET A 285 -5.26 -16.01 -31.93
N ARG A 286 -5.87 -14.85 -32.26
CA ARG A 286 -6.51 -14.61 -33.56
C ARG A 286 -5.52 -14.54 -34.72
N GLU A 287 -4.29 -14.09 -34.48
CA GLU A 287 -3.24 -14.04 -35.51
C GLU A 287 -2.61 -15.41 -35.79
N MET A 288 -2.57 -16.31 -34.80
CA MET A 288 -1.98 -17.65 -34.94
C MET A 288 -2.96 -18.75 -35.36
N VAL A 289 -4.26 -18.59 -35.07
CA VAL A 289 -5.29 -19.60 -35.35
C VAL A 289 -6.22 -19.08 -36.45
N LYS A 290 -6.38 -19.86 -37.54
CA LYS A 290 -7.27 -19.52 -38.67
C LYS A 290 -8.62 -18.99 -38.16
N PRO A 291 -9.18 -17.90 -38.73
CA PRO A 291 -10.29 -17.12 -38.16
C PRO A 291 -11.55 -17.93 -37.80
N GLY A 292 -11.77 -19.10 -38.43
CA GLY A 292 -12.91 -19.97 -38.13
C GLY A 292 -12.84 -20.69 -36.78
N TRP A 293 -11.64 -21.05 -36.29
CA TRP A 293 -11.50 -21.84 -35.06
C TRP A 293 -11.66 -20.99 -33.79
N THR A 294 -11.24 -19.72 -33.84
CA THR A 294 -11.40 -18.76 -32.74
C THR A 294 -12.88 -18.43 -32.49
N LEU A 295 -13.67 -18.33 -33.56
CA LEU A 295 -15.12 -18.10 -33.47
C LEU A 295 -15.86 -19.29 -32.86
N TRP A 296 -15.44 -20.52 -33.16
CA TRP A 296 -16.03 -21.73 -32.56
C TRP A 296 -15.76 -21.83 -31.06
N ASN A 297 -14.55 -21.48 -30.62
CA ASN A 297 -14.23 -21.44 -29.18
C ASN A 297 -15.08 -20.39 -28.44
N PHE A 298 -15.27 -19.20 -29.04
CA PHE A 298 -16.11 -18.16 -28.46
C PHE A 298 -17.59 -18.55 -28.45
N ALA A 299 -18.08 -19.17 -29.53
CA ALA A 299 -19.46 -19.69 -29.59
C ALA A 299 -19.71 -20.77 -28.53
N VAL A 300 -18.76 -21.68 -28.31
CA VAL A 300 -18.86 -22.71 -27.26
C VAL A 300 -18.81 -22.09 -25.86
N ALA A 301 -17.90 -21.14 -25.61
CA ALA A 301 -17.83 -20.44 -24.33
C ALA A 301 -19.11 -19.63 -24.03
N CYS A 302 -19.67 -18.95 -25.04
CA CYS A 302 -20.96 -18.27 -24.94
C CYS A 302 -22.11 -19.26 -24.70
N LEU A 303 -22.14 -20.40 -25.39
CA LEU A 303 -23.18 -21.42 -25.20
C LEU A 303 -23.13 -22.00 -23.78
N VAL A 304 -21.93 -22.33 -23.28
CA VAL A 304 -21.72 -22.81 -21.92
C VAL A 304 -22.12 -21.75 -20.90
N GLY A 305 -21.76 -20.47 -21.14
CA GLY A 305 -22.17 -19.35 -20.31
C GLY A 305 -23.69 -19.15 -20.30
N THR A 306 -24.35 -19.25 -21.44
CA THR A 306 -25.82 -19.14 -21.55
C THR A 306 -26.52 -20.31 -20.86
N ILE A 307 -26.03 -21.54 -21.00
CA ILE A 307 -26.56 -22.71 -20.29
C ILE A 307 -26.38 -22.55 -18.78
N PHE A 308 -25.21 -22.09 -18.34
CA PHE A 308 -24.95 -21.82 -16.92
C PHE A 308 -25.87 -20.75 -16.37
N VAL A 309 -26.02 -19.61 -17.05
CA VAL A 309 -26.93 -18.53 -16.64
C VAL A 309 -28.37 -19.02 -16.64
N TYR A 310 -28.80 -19.77 -17.65
CA TYR A 310 -30.15 -20.32 -17.72
C TYR A 310 -30.48 -21.27 -16.56
N PHE A 311 -29.52 -22.10 -16.13
CA PHE A 311 -29.74 -23.07 -15.04
C PHE A 311 -29.48 -22.52 -13.64
N PHE A 312 -28.45 -21.68 -13.46
CA PHE A 312 -28.02 -21.21 -12.14
C PHE A 312 -28.48 -19.80 -11.81
N VAL A 313 -28.92 -19.02 -12.80
CA VAL A 313 -29.52 -17.70 -12.60
C VAL A 313 -30.99 -17.81 -13.03
N PRO A 314 -31.88 -18.35 -12.17
CA PRO A 314 -33.31 -18.35 -12.46
C PRO A 314 -33.74 -16.91 -12.75
N GLU A 315 -34.36 -16.74 -13.92
CA GLU A 315 -34.71 -15.45 -14.50
C GLU A 315 -35.47 -14.59 -13.47
N THR A 316 -34.93 -13.41 -13.14
CA THR A 316 -35.60 -12.39 -12.31
C THR A 316 -36.71 -11.64 -13.07
N LYS A 317 -37.30 -12.27 -14.10
CA LYS A 317 -38.41 -11.67 -14.84
C LYS A 317 -39.74 -12.06 -14.21
N GLY A 318 -40.40 -11.06 -13.65
CA GLY A 318 -41.74 -11.16 -13.05
C GLY A 318 -41.77 -10.97 -11.54
N ARG A 319 -40.62 -10.97 -10.87
CA ARG A 319 -40.53 -10.71 -9.42
C ARG A 319 -40.12 -9.27 -9.14
N THR A 320 -40.87 -8.61 -8.27
CA THR A 320 -40.54 -7.25 -7.83
C THR A 320 -39.37 -7.30 -6.84
N LEU A 321 -38.57 -6.23 -6.73
CA LEU A 321 -37.45 -6.13 -5.76
C LEU A 321 -37.87 -6.48 -4.32
N ILE A 322 -39.13 -6.22 -3.95
CA ILE A 322 -39.72 -6.58 -2.64
C ILE A 322 -39.81 -8.11 -2.43
N GLU A 323 -40.10 -8.86 -3.48
CA GLU A 323 -40.29 -10.32 -3.42
C GLU A 323 -38.95 -11.05 -3.27
N ILE A 324 -37.90 -10.54 -3.93
CA ILE A 324 -36.53 -11.03 -3.80
C ILE A 324 -35.96 -10.70 -2.42
N GLN A 325 -36.25 -9.50 -1.88
CA GLN A 325 -35.86 -9.08 -0.52
C GLN A 325 -36.52 -9.98 0.55
N ASN A 326 -37.81 -10.30 0.40
CA ASN A 326 -38.56 -11.15 1.33
C ASN A 326 -38.05 -12.61 1.35
N GLU A 327 -37.54 -13.12 0.23
CA GLU A 327 -36.98 -14.48 0.17
C GLU A 327 -35.61 -14.56 0.86
N PHE A 328 -34.76 -13.55 0.71
CA PHE A 328 -33.48 -13.45 1.43
C PHE A 328 -33.66 -13.18 2.94
N GLU A 329 -34.68 -12.41 3.33
CA GLU A 329 -35.05 -12.22 4.75
C GLU A 329 -35.71 -13.49 5.35
N GLY A 330 -36.41 -14.29 4.55
CA GLY A 330 -37.00 -15.57 4.95
C GLY A 330 -35.98 -16.62 5.41
N ILE A 331 -34.75 -16.58 4.87
CA ILE A 331 -33.65 -17.43 5.34
C ILE A 331 -33.16 -16.98 6.72
N HIS A 332 -33.14 -15.68 7.02
CA HIS A 332 -32.77 -15.17 8.34
C HIS A 332 -33.86 -15.44 9.40
N LYS A 333 -35.15 -15.46 9.01
CA LYS A 333 -36.24 -15.84 9.93
C LYS A 333 -36.20 -17.31 10.35
N LYS A 334 -35.76 -18.25 9.49
CA LYS A 334 -35.65 -19.68 9.90
C LYS A 334 -34.60 -19.93 10.99
N LYS A 335 -33.51 -19.16 11.02
CA LYS A 335 -32.52 -19.22 12.12
C LYS A 335 -33.05 -18.54 13.38
N LYS A 336 -33.76 -17.42 13.25
CA LYS A 336 -34.34 -16.69 14.40
C LYS A 336 -35.51 -17.46 15.05
N HIS A 337 -36.38 -18.10 14.29
CA HIS A 337 -37.50 -18.88 14.85
C HIS A 337 -37.04 -20.18 15.52
N ARG A 338 -36.00 -20.86 15.00
CA ARG A 338 -35.45 -22.06 15.64
C ARG A 338 -34.82 -21.73 17.00
N HIS A 339 -34.10 -20.61 17.09
CA HIS A 339 -33.46 -20.18 18.34
C HIS A 339 -34.47 -19.72 19.41
N VAL A 340 -35.65 -19.22 19.01
CA VAL A 340 -36.71 -18.81 19.96
C VAL A 340 -37.45 -20.03 20.50
N VAL A 341 -37.77 -21.03 19.65
CA VAL A 341 -38.47 -22.25 20.08
C VAL A 341 -37.59 -23.11 20.99
N GLU A 342 -36.28 -23.18 20.77
CA GLU A 342 -35.36 -23.93 21.63
C GLU A 342 -35.21 -23.27 23.01
N VAL A 343 -35.22 -21.94 23.08
CA VAL A 343 -35.14 -21.19 24.36
C VAL A 343 -36.45 -21.27 25.15
N GLU A 344 -37.62 -21.27 24.50
CA GLU A 344 -38.91 -21.49 25.18
C GLU A 344 -39.03 -22.92 25.74
N SER A 345 -38.57 -23.94 24.99
CA SER A 345 -38.62 -25.34 25.46
C SER A 345 -37.70 -25.67 26.64
N MET A 346 -36.63 -24.89 26.84
CA MET A 346 -35.75 -24.99 28.02
C MET A 346 -36.26 -24.20 29.24
N SER A 347 -37.29 -23.37 29.07
CA SER A 347 -37.91 -22.61 30.16
C SER A 347 -39.13 -23.32 30.78
N GLU A 348 -39.68 -24.33 30.10
CA GLU A 348 -40.86 -25.10 30.55
C GLU A 348 -40.52 -26.52 31.06
N ALA A 349 -39.24 -26.91 31.07
CA ALA A 349 -38.71 -28.13 31.69
C ALA A 349 -37.87 -27.78 32.92
#